data_AF-A0A7W0KPF3-F1
#
_entry.id   AF-A0A7W0KPF3-F1
#
_cell.length_a   1.000
_cell.length_b   1.000
_cell.length_c   1.000
_cell.angle_alpha   90.00
_cell.angle_beta   90.00
_cell.angle_gamma   90.00
#
_symmetry.space_group_name_H-M   'P 1'
#
loop_
_entity.id
_entity.type
_entity.pdbx_description
1 polymer ?
#
loop_
_entity_poly.entity_id
_entity_poly.type
_entity_poly.pdbx_seq_one_letter_code
_entity_poly.pdbx_strand_id
1 'polypeptide(L)'
;MDLTVVAIPAYFGGMGAEYLWLKRTAAERGLTAGDYERRDTLASLSMGVGSLVAPLVMSKLLAPVTPGKGRYAKVLLGTAVGAAAVTTLADVLARKGDGPLPPAGVVPSTLRSAAAPADPELAAGTPAESRGEAPGPT
;
A
#
# COMPACT_ATOMS: atom_id res chain seq x y z
N MET A 1 -36.38 -31.55 -12.44
CA MET A 1 -35.48 -30.39 -12.50
C MET A 1 -35.87 -29.47 -11.36
N ASP A 2 -34.92 -28.87 -10.63
CA ASP A 2 -35.24 -27.95 -9.54
C ASP A 2 -35.90 -26.68 -10.13
N LEU A 3 -37.07 -26.34 -9.61
CA LEU A 3 -37.84 -25.16 -10.02
C LEU A 3 -37.05 -23.87 -9.80
N THR A 4 -36.18 -23.80 -8.80
CA THR A 4 -35.38 -22.60 -8.51
C THR A 4 -34.43 -22.24 -9.65
N VAL A 5 -33.95 -23.24 -10.41
CA VAL A 5 -33.05 -23.06 -11.55
C VAL A 5 -33.69 -22.25 -12.68
N VAL A 6 -35.02 -22.32 -12.82
CA VAL A 6 -35.78 -21.56 -13.81
C VAL A 6 -36.46 -20.36 -13.19
N ALA A 7 -36.99 -20.50 -11.97
CA ALA A 7 -37.73 -19.46 -11.28
C ALA A 7 -36.86 -18.26 -10.89
N ILE A 8 -35.62 -18.49 -10.45
CA ILE A 8 -34.71 -17.40 -10.04
C ILE A 8 -34.36 -16.51 -11.24
N PRO A 9 -33.87 -17.03 -12.39
CA PRO A 9 -33.61 -16.20 -13.56
C PRO A 9 -34.88 -15.55 -14.12
N ALA A 10 -36.01 -16.26 -14.12
CA ALA A 10 -37.27 -15.71 -14.60
C ALA A 10 -37.76 -14.53 -13.72
N TYR A 11 -37.63 -14.63 -12.39
CA TYR A 11 -37.98 -13.56 -11.45
C TYR A 11 -37.13 -12.31 -11.66
N PHE A 12 -35.80 -12.46 -11.70
CA PHE A 12 -34.90 -11.33 -11.94
C PHE A 12 -35.06 -10.75 -13.36
N GLY A 13 -35.33 -11.60 -14.35
CA GLY A 13 -35.66 -11.19 -15.71
C GLY A 13 -36.95 -10.37 -15.80
N GLY A 14 -38.01 -10.79 -15.10
CA GLY A 14 -39.27 -10.07 -15.02
C GLY A 14 -39.13 -8.69 -14.37
N MET A 15 -38.42 -8.60 -13.26
CA MET A 15 -38.13 -7.32 -12.60
C MET A 15 -37.29 -6.38 -13.48
N GLY A 16 -36.31 -6.92 -14.21
CA GLY A 16 -35.53 -6.15 -15.18
C GLY A 16 -36.37 -5.62 -16.34
N ALA A 17 -37.30 -6.44 -16.86
CA ALA A 17 -38.21 -6.04 -17.93
C ALA A 17 -39.17 -4.93 -17.48
N GLU A 18 -39.77 -5.07 -16.29
CA GLU A 18 -40.65 -4.06 -15.70
C GLU A 18 -39.89 -2.74 -15.46
N TYR A 19 -38.65 -2.82 -14.93
CA TYR A 19 -37.79 -1.65 -14.75
C TYR A 19 -37.51 -0.93 -16.09
N LEU A 20 -37.21 -1.68 -17.15
CA LEU A 20 -36.98 -1.09 -18.48
C LEU A 20 -38.24 -0.47 -19.06
N TRP A 21 -39.41 -1.07 -18.81
CA TRP A 21 -40.70 -0.52 -19.23
C TRP A 21 -40.99 0.80 -18.49
N LEU A 22 -40.88 0.82 -17.17
CA LEU A 22 -41.05 2.03 -16.36
C LEU A 22 -40.05 3.13 -16.73
N LYS A 23 -38.79 2.76 -17.02
CA LYS A 23 -37.76 3.69 -17.47
C LYS A 23 -38.08 4.33 -18.83
N ARG A 24 -38.72 3.59 -19.74
CA ARG A 24 -39.15 4.11 -21.05
C ARG A 24 -40.29 5.12 -20.90
N THR A 25 -41.22 4.86 -20.00
CA THR A 25 -42.39 5.73 -19.74
C THR A 25 -42.07 6.88 -18.79
N ALA A 26 -40.91 6.87 -18.14
CA ALA A 26 -40.49 7.91 -17.19
C ALA A 26 -40.43 9.32 -17.80
N ALA A 27 -40.19 9.46 -19.11
CA ALA A 27 -40.18 10.75 -19.79
C ALA A 27 -41.57 11.43 -19.82
N GLU A 28 -42.66 10.68 -19.66
CA GLU A 28 -44.03 11.19 -19.69
C GLU A 28 -44.49 11.75 -18.33
N ARG A 29 -43.78 11.46 -17.23
CA ARG A 29 -44.17 11.86 -15.86
C ARG A 29 -43.74 13.27 -15.43
N GLY A 30 -42.87 13.94 -16.19
CA GLY A 30 -42.33 15.27 -15.85
C GLY A 30 -41.33 15.25 -14.69
N LEU A 31 -40.58 16.34 -14.51
CA LEU A 31 -39.52 16.43 -13.49
C LEU A 31 -40.09 16.67 -12.09
N THR A 32 -39.70 15.83 -11.13
CA THR A 32 -40.02 15.93 -9.69
C THR A 32 -38.75 16.16 -8.87
N ALA A 33 -38.89 16.68 -7.64
CA ALA A 33 -37.77 16.91 -6.71
C ALA A 33 -36.98 15.64 -6.34
N GLY A 34 -37.51 14.46 -6.64
CA GLY A 34 -36.84 13.16 -6.49
C GLY A 34 -36.08 12.69 -7.74
N ASP A 35 -36.05 13.46 -8.83
CA ASP A 35 -35.31 13.07 -10.02
C ASP A 35 -33.82 13.34 -9.84
N TYR A 36 -33.11 12.25 -9.52
CA TYR A 36 -31.66 12.25 -9.39
C TYR A 36 -30.97 12.65 -10.70
N GLU A 37 -29.90 13.42 -10.59
CA GLU A 37 -29.03 13.74 -11.72
C GLU A 37 -28.59 12.43 -12.40
N ARG A 38 -28.70 12.36 -13.73
CA ARG A 38 -28.46 11.08 -14.46
C ARG A 38 -27.08 10.52 -14.18
N ARG A 39 -26.09 11.39 -13.98
CA ARG A 39 -24.71 11.04 -13.66
C ARG A 39 -24.61 10.36 -12.30
N ASP A 40 -25.30 10.87 -11.29
CA ASP A 40 -25.27 10.35 -9.92
C ASP A 40 -26.07 9.05 -9.80
N THR A 41 -27.16 8.94 -10.56
CA THR A 41 -27.93 7.70 -10.73
C THR A 41 -27.08 6.60 -11.34
N LEU A 42 -26.41 6.92 -12.45
CA LEU A 42 -25.52 5.98 -13.11
C LEU A 42 -24.36 5.60 -12.21
N ALA A 43 -23.75 6.56 -11.51
CA ALA A 43 -22.66 6.27 -10.58
C ALA A 43 -23.10 5.31 -9.48
N SER A 44 -24.21 5.59 -8.80
CA SER A 44 -24.72 4.76 -7.71
C SER A 44 -25.15 3.37 -8.19
N LEU A 45 -25.80 3.30 -9.36
CA LEU A 45 -26.19 2.02 -9.96
C LEU A 45 -24.98 1.21 -10.41
N SER A 46 -24.00 1.86 -11.03
CA SER A 46 -22.77 1.21 -11.50
C SER A 46 -21.93 0.74 -10.33
N MET A 47 -21.87 1.51 -9.24
CA MET A 47 -21.15 1.14 -8.04
C MET A 47 -21.83 -0.04 -7.34
N GLY A 48 -23.16 -0.04 -7.20
CA GLY A 48 -23.90 -1.13 -6.56
C GLY A 48 -23.93 -2.43 -7.38
N VAL A 49 -24.20 -2.34 -8.69
CA VAL A 49 -24.15 -3.51 -9.59
C VAL A 49 -22.69 -3.98 -9.74
N GLY A 50 -21.77 -3.03 -9.86
CA GLY A 50 -20.33 -3.28 -9.90
C GLY A 50 -19.86 -4.04 -8.68
N SER A 51 -20.28 -3.68 -7.46
CA SER A 51 -19.87 -4.39 -6.25
C SER A 51 -20.39 -5.81 -6.16
N LEU A 52 -21.53 -6.12 -6.80
CA LEU A 52 -22.10 -7.47 -6.84
C LEU A 52 -21.41 -8.34 -7.89
N VAL A 53 -21.08 -7.78 -9.05
CA VAL A 53 -20.42 -8.50 -10.16
C VAL A 53 -18.92 -8.64 -9.92
N ALA A 54 -18.29 -7.64 -9.29
CA ALA A 54 -16.85 -7.61 -9.00
C ALA A 54 -16.34 -8.90 -8.36
N PRO A 55 -16.88 -9.42 -7.24
CA PRO A 55 -16.34 -10.64 -6.63
C PRO A 55 -16.41 -11.86 -7.56
N LEU A 56 -17.47 -12.00 -8.36
CA LEU A 56 -17.64 -13.11 -9.31
C LEU A 56 -16.60 -13.08 -10.43
N VAL A 57 -16.38 -11.91 -11.03
CA VAL A 57 -15.44 -11.74 -12.13
C VAL A 57 -13.99 -11.70 -11.63
N MET A 58 -13.74 -11.01 -10.52
CA MET A 58 -12.41 -10.86 -9.92
C MET A 58 -11.83 -12.21 -9.52
N SER A 59 -12.65 -13.12 -8.97
CA SER A 59 -12.25 -14.49 -8.66
C SER A 59 -11.72 -15.24 -9.89
N LYS A 60 -12.37 -15.06 -11.05
CA LYS A 60 -12.00 -15.73 -12.30
C LYS A 60 -10.80 -15.09 -12.99
N LEU A 61 -10.67 -13.77 -12.90
CA LEU A 61 -9.53 -13.02 -13.44
C LEU A 61 -8.26 -13.21 -12.61
N LEU A 62 -8.38 -13.32 -11.28
CA LEU A 62 -7.25 -13.55 -10.39
C LEU A 62 -6.86 -15.02 -10.28
N ALA A 63 -7.76 -15.96 -10.61
CA ALA A 63 -7.47 -17.40 -10.59
C ALA A 63 -6.13 -17.80 -11.24
N PRO A 64 -5.69 -17.25 -12.39
CA PRO A 64 -4.41 -17.56 -13.03
C PRO A 64 -3.16 -17.15 -12.24
N VAL A 65 -3.26 -16.11 -11.40
CA VAL A 65 -2.16 -15.56 -10.59
C VAL A 65 -2.29 -15.88 -9.11
N THR A 66 -3.41 -16.49 -8.71
CA THR A 66 -3.64 -16.93 -7.34
C THR A 66 -2.70 -18.10 -6.98
N PRO A 67 -1.93 -18.00 -5.88
CA PRO A 67 -1.05 -19.07 -5.44
C PRO A 67 -1.82 -20.39 -5.23
N GLY A 68 -1.29 -21.50 -5.73
CA GLY A 68 -1.84 -22.85 -5.50
C GLY A 68 -2.84 -23.38 -6.55
N LYS A 69 -3.48 -22.53 -7.37
CA LYS A 69 -4.42 -22.98 -8.44
C LYS A 69 -4.16 -22.40 -9.83
N GLY A 70 -3.46 -21.27 -9.93
CA GLY A 70 -3.29 -20.54 -11.19
C GLY A 70 -2.17 -21.04 -12.10
N ARG A 71 -2.33 -20.91 -13.43
CA ARG A 71 -1.32 -21.28 -14.45
C ARG A 71 0.03 -20.57 -14.26
N TYR A 72 0.02 -19.37 -13.69
CA TYR A 72 1.23 -18.58 -13.44
C TYR A 72 1.76 -18.74 -12.02
N ALA A 73 1.08 -19.51 -11.15
CA ALA A 73 1.50 -19.69 -9.76
C ALA A 73 2.93 -20.24 -9.66
N LYS A 74 3.32 -21.17 -10.55
CA LYS A 74 4.68 -21.74 -10.59
C LYS A 74 5.73 -20.71 -11.02
N VAL A 75 5.40 -19.85 -11.98
CA VAL A 75 6.30 -18.78 -12.44
C VAL A 75 6.49 -17.75 -11.33
N LEU A 76 5.39 -17.27 -10.73
CA LEU A 76 5.44 -16.32 -9.61
C LEU A 76 6.21 -16.89 -8.42
N LEU A 77 5.97 -18.15 -8.06
CA LEU A 77 6.68 -18.83 -6.98
C LEU A 77 8.17 -18.99 -7.32
N GLY A 78 8.48 -19.42 -8.54
CA GLY A 78 9.86 -19.54 -9.02
C GLY A 78 10.60 -18.21 -8.99
N THR A 79 9.95 -17.12 -9.42
CA THR A 79 10.50 -15.77 -9.36
C THR A 79 10.72 -15.32 -7.92
N ALA A 80 9.76 -15.57 -7.02
CA ALA A 80 9.89 -15.22 -5.61
C ALA A 80 11.06 -15.97 -4.94
N VAL A 81 11.16 -17.28 -5.17
CA VAL A 81 12.27 -18.11 -4.66
C VAL A 81 13.61 -17.66 -5.26
N GLY A 82 13.65 -17.38 -6.56
CA GLY A 82 14.84 -16.87 -7.23
C GLY A 82 15.29 -15.52 -6.68
N ALA A 83 14.36 -14.58 -6.50
CA ALA A 83 14.65 -13.28 -5.89
C ALA A 83 15.20 -13.42 -4.47
N ALA A 84 14.59 -14.29 -3.64
CA ALA A 84 15.05 -14.56 -2.28
C ALA A 84 16.48 -15.16 -2.26
N ALA A 85 16.79 -16.07 -3.18
CA ALA A 85 18.14 -16.63 -3.29
C ALA A 85 19.16 -15.55 -3.67
N VAL A 86 18.84 -14.71 -4.65
CA VAL A 86 19.71 -13.60 -5.07
C VAL A 86 19.96 -12.61 -3.94
N THR A 87 18.92 -12.19 -3.22
CA THR A 87 19.07 -11.26 -2.10
C THR A 87 19.84 -11.87 -0.94
N THR A 88 19.65 -13.17 -0.66
CA THR A 88 20.42 -13.88 0.37
C THR A 88 21.91 -13.90 0.02
N LEU A 89 22.26 -14.18 -1.24
CA LEU A 89 23.66 -14.16 -1.68
C LEU A 89 24.25 -12.75 -1.57
N ALA A 90 23.51 -11.73 -2.02
CA ALA A 90 23.94 -10.34 -1.91
C ALA A 90 24.19 -9.94 -0.44
N ASP A 91 23.32 -10.37 0.47
CA ASP A 91 23.43 -10.11 1.90
C ASP A 91 24.61 -10.87 2.53
N VAL A 92 24.88 -12.11 2.13
CA VAL A 92 26.07 -12.86 2.57
C VAL A 92 27.36 -12.21 2.08
N LEU A 93 27.40 -11.75 0.83
CA LEU A 93 28.54 -11.04 0.25
C LEU A 93 28.80 -9.70 0.95
N ALA A 94 27.73 -8.94 1.24
CA ALA A 94 27.82 -7.71 2.00
C ALA A 94 28.42 -7.96 3.40
N ARG A 95 27.88 -8.94 4.14
CA ARG A 95 28.40 -9.32 5.47
C ARG A 95 29.85 -9.80 5.44
N LYS A 96 30.29 -10.46 4.37
CA LYS A 96 31.69 -10.91 4.23
C LYS A 96 32.65 -9.72 4.05
N GLY A 97 32.16 -8.58 3.54
CA GLY A 97 32.89 -7.33 3.43
C GLY A 97 33.02 -6.56 4.75
N ASP A 98 32.13 -6.80 5.71
CA ASP A 98 32.07 -6.07 6.99
C ASP A 98 33.08 -6.55 8.05
N GLY A 99 33.86 -7.60 7.75
CA GLY A 99 34.87 -8.16 8.66
C GLY A 99 34.28 -8.99 9.81
N PRO A 100 35.13 -9.57 10.68
CA PRO A 100 34.67 -10.40 11.79
C PRO A 100 33.80 -9.62 12.75
N LEU A 101 32.69 -10.23 13.20
CA LEU A 101 31.88 -9.65 14.27
C LEU A 101 32.75 -9.47 15.53
N PRO A 102 32.63 -8.33 16.23
CA PRO A 102 33.34 -8.13 17.48
C PRO A 102 32.88 -9.17 18.51
N PRO A 103 33.75 -9.59 19.45
CA PRO A 103 33.45 -10.65 20.39
C PRO A 103 32.14 -10.38 21.16
N ALA A 104 31.38 -11.43 21.44
CA ALA A 104 30.11 -11.28 22.15
C ALA A 104 30.34 -10.55 23.49
N GLY A 105 29.61 -9.45 23.72
CA GLY A 105 29.73 -8.63 24.94
C GLY A 105 30.44 -7.28 24.79
N VAL A 106 30.95 -6.92 23.60
CA VAL A 106 31.43 -5.54 23.35
C VAL A 106 30.38 -4.67 22.65
N VAL A 107 30.14 -3.49 23.19
CA VAL A 107 29.30 -2.46 22.57
C VAL A 107 30.13 -1.73 21.51
N PRO A 108 29.66 -1.65 20.25
CA PRO A 108 30.33 -0.89 19.21
C PRO A 108 30.61 0.56 19.64
N SER A 109 31.83 1.04 19.40
CA SER A 109 32.25 2.41 19.72
C SER A 109 31.40 3.47 19.02
N THR A 110 30.82 3.14 17.86
CA THR A 110 29.87 3.98 17.12
C THR A 110 28.57 4.21 17.89
N LEU A 111 28.06 3.19 18.60
CA LEU A 111 26.86 3.30 19.45
C LEU A 111 27.17 3.97 20.79
N ARG A 112 28.40 3.79 21.32
CA ARG A 112 28.87 4.49 22.53
C ARG A 112 29.08 5.99 22.30
N SER A 113 29.54 6.39 21.11
CA SER A 113 29.73 7.80 20.75
C SER A 113 28.41 8.54 20.52
N ALA A 114 27.35 7.85 20.12
CA ALA A 114 26.02 8.43 19.94
C ALA A 114 25.24 8.60 21.26
N ALA A 115 25.65 7.89 22.32
CA ALA A 115 25.01 7.91 23.64
C ALA A 115 25.78 8.74 24.69
N ALA A 116 26.88 9.38 24.30
CA ALA A 116 27.57 10.31 25.20
C ALA A 116 26.66 11.52 25.46
N PRO A 117 26.33 11.84 26.72
CA PRO A 117 25.68 13.11 27.04
C PRO A 117 26.59 14.24 26.58
N ALA A 118 26.01 15.27 25.97
CA ALA A 118 26.70 16.52 25.72
C ALA A 118 27.11 17.12 27.06
N ASP A 119 28.36 16.90 27.48
CA ASP A 119 28.83 17.44 28.75
C ASP A 119 29.12 18.95 28.63
N PRO A 120 28.65 19.77 29.59
CA PRO A 120 28.66 21.23 29.57
C PRO A 120 30.03 21.85 29.91
N GLU A 121 31.13 21.14 29.67
CA GLU A 121 32.49 21.53 30.05
C GLU A 121 33.16 22.44 29.00
N LEU A 122 32.40 23.41 28.46
CA LEU A 122 32.93 24.53 27.67
C LEU A 122 32.66 25.89 28.35
N ALA A 123 32.33 25.88 29.64
CA ALA A 123 31.85 27.07 30.37
C ALA A 123 32.75 27.53 31.54
N ALA A 124 33.91 26.93 31.79
CA ALA A 124 34.78 27.40 32.87
C ALA A 124 36.27 27.17 32.59
N GLY A 125 37.00 28.24 32.29
CA GLY A 125 38.46 28.26 32.49
C GLY A 125 39.29 29.07 31.51
N THR A 126 39.23 30.40 31.60
CA THR A 126 40.36 31.30 31.28
C THR A 126 40.67 32.04 32.60
N PRO A 127 41.92 32.14 33.11
CA PRO A 127 43.00 33.02 32.56
C PRO A 127 44.43 32.42 32.73
N ALA A 128 45.57 32.94 32.25
CA ALA A 128 46.10 34.30 32.06
C ALA A 128 47.31 34.23 31.05
N GLU A 129 47.44 35.14 30.08
CA GLU A 129 48.26 36.38 30.10
C GLU A 129 49.67 36.25 29.47
N SER A 130 49.91 36.94 28.35
CA SER A 130 51.20 37.59 28.06
C SER A 130 51.05 38.81 27.13
N ARG A 131 51.25 39.99 27.74
CA ARG A 131 51.60 41.33 27.24
C ARG A 131 52.00 41.52 25.76
N GLY A 132 51.52 42.63 25.20
CA GLY A 132 52.09 43.33 24.04
C GLY A 132 51.52 44.74 23.91
N GLU A 133 52.20 45.69 24.54
CA GLU A 133 52.02 47.15 24.61
C GLU A 133 51.70 47.87 23.28
N ALA A 134 50.95 48.98 23.38
CA ALA A 134 50.56 49.96 22.35
C ALA A 134 51.75 50.87 21.89
N PRO A 135 51.60 51.88 20.99
CA PRO A 135 50.72 53.07 21.15
C PRO A 135 50.07 53.64 19.86
N GLY A 136 49.10 54.56 20.03
CA GLY A 136 48.58 55.50 19.00
C GLY A 136 49.60 56.61 18.64
N PRO A 137 49.26 57.86 18.30
CA PRO A 137 47.97 58.56 18.11
C PRO A 137 47.89 59.18 16.66
N THR A 138 46.91 59.99 16.20
CA THR A 138 46.20 61.18 16.71
C THR A 138 44.86 61.37 16.00
#